data_AF-A0A3M5QV36-F1
#
_entry.id   AF-A0A3M5QV36-F1
#
_cell.length_a   1.000
_cell.length_b   1.000
_cell.length_c   1.000
_cell.angle_alpha   90.00
_cell.angle_beta   90.00
_cell.angle_gamma   90.00
#
_symmetry.space_group_name_H-M   'P 1'
#
loop_
_entity.id
_entity.type
_entity.pdbx_description
1 polymer ?
#
loop_
_entity_poly.entity_id
_entity_poly.type
_entity_poly.pdbx_seq_one_letter_code
_entity_poly.pdbx_strand_id
1 'polypeptide(L)'
;MLGSTPFCLAVLMLEVWNVSSEVSAWEQTIREKGVVRTGVGILGASLDLVIALEALAIKLAGQQSAISVARITLFTISSKKAAVFFGEALARKLTEKVTGRLLGFFFSGWILSAVNIIDAGQAWQWNDGAMYGYLMLSMGGVAGSLGTLFGAATKLLGLTALGWTALLLITVGVGLVIVMSSTPLESWLANGPFGEPHSIDRYLQDPAEAFYRLTSLLAGISISIEKNPAYEQHATFNTRADIHHAIRSADTIIRLQSRLPGLIGRLDSLSIQAECRQCRITEITNNQGVPYRAESKIGERPETPKAQRLHPDALELFFTTKISQISSTGSRRYYYKWAIRAQLILTRGREEHYFPAPGVKDSTQYSQNWATPDFEKINQPYWADEVTHGASSSD
;
A
#
# COMPACT_ATOMS: atom_id res chain seq x y z
N MET A 1 27.86 0.23 -11.24
CA MET A 1 27.98 1.60 -11.81
C MET A 1 26.59 2.21 -11.94
N LEU A 2 26.33 3.36 -11.31
CA LEU A 2 25.04 4.10 -11.22
C LEU A 2 24.46 4.58 -12.58
N GLY A 3 24.99 4.11 -13.71
CA GLY A 3 24.59 4.51 -15.05
C GLY A 3 24.55 3.33 -16.03
N SER A 4 24.45 2.09 -15.56
CA SER A 4 24.28 0.92 -16.43
C SER A 4 22.81 0.73 -16.82
N THR A 5 22.55 0.02 -17.92
CA THR A 5 21.18 -0.33 -18.36
C THR A 5 20.43 -1.15 -17.30
N PRO A 6 21.05 -2.16 -16.65
CA PRO A 6 20.40 -2.88 -15.54
C PRO A 6 19.99 -1.98 -14.38
N PHE A 7 20.81 -0.97 -14.05
CA PHE A 7 20.47 -0.01 -13.00
C PHE A 7 19.26 0.84 -13.38
N CYS A 8 19.18 1.34 -14.62
CA CYS A 8 18.02 2.11 -15.07
C CYS A 8 16.73 1.26 -15.12
N LEU A 9 16.84 -0.03 -15.48
CA LEU A 9 15.73 -0.97 -15.42
C LEU A 9 15.26 -1.20 -13.99
N ALA A 10 16.18 -1.37 -13.04
CA ALA A 10 15.85 -1.55 -11.62
C ALA A 10 15.14 -0.32 -11.04
N VAL A 11 15.64 0.89 -11.36
CA VAL A 11 14.98 2.16 -10.97
C VAL A 11 13.58 2.24 -11.57
N LEU A 12 13.41 1.92 -12.87
CA LEU A 12 12.08 1.93 -13.49
C LEU A 12 11.11 0.96 -12.81
N MET A 13 11.56 -0.25 -12.46
CA MET A 13 10.73 -1.23 -11.74
C MET A 13 10.31 -0.70 -10.37
N LEU A 14 11.21 -0.02 -9.66
CA LEU A 14 10.92 0.63 -8.38
C LEU A 14 9.89 1.75 -8.56
N GLU A 15 10.02 2.62 -9.56
CA GLU A 15 9.04 3.71 -9.76
C GLU A 15 7.67 3.21 -10.20
N VAL A 16 7.61 2.14 -11.02
CA VAL A 16 6.34 1.47 -11.34
C VAL A 16 5.69 0.91 -10.08
N TRP A 17 6.49 0.27 -9.21
CA TRP A 17 6.01 -0.21 -7.92
C TRP A 17 5.51 0.95 -7.05
N ASN A 18 6.25 2.06 -6.97
CA ASN A 18 5.92 3.23 -6.18
C ASN A 18 4.57 3.83 -6.60
N VAL A 19 4.38 4.11 -7.89
CA VAL A 19 3.10 4.58 -8.44
C VAL A 19 1.98 3.57 -8.14
N SER A 20 2.22 2.29 -8.38
CA SER A 20 1.22 1.25 -8.09
C SER A 20 0.85 1.22 -6.61
N SER A 21 1.80 1.44 -5.70
CA SER A 21 1.57 1.43 -4.26
C SER A 21 0.77 2.64 -3.81
N GLU A 22 1.08 3.85 -4.29
CA GLU A 22 0.33 5.08 -4.00
C GLU A 22 -1.11 5.01 -4.54
N VAL A 23 -1.29 4.43 -5.74
CA VAL A 23 -2.63 4.21 -6.32
C VAL A 23 -3.41 3.16 -5.53
N SER A 24 -2.77 2.06 -5.12
CA SER A 24 -3.45 0.99 -4.38
C SER A 24 -3.82 1.42 -2.95
N ALA A 25 -3.01 2.28 -2.33
CA ALA A 25 -3.24 2.82 -0.99
C ALA A 25 -4.05 4.13 -1.00
N TRP A 26 -4.57 4.57 -2.15
CA TRP A 26 -5.20 5.87 -2.34
C TRP A 26 -6.32 6.15 -1.34
N GLU A 27 -7.32 5.26 -1.25
CA GLU A 27 -8.47 5.48 -0.37
C GLU A 27 -8.08 5.49 1.11
N GLN A 28 -7.20 4.57 1.53
CA GLN A 28 -6.70 4.53 2.90
C GLN A 28 -5.92 5.80 3.24
N THR A 29 -5.04 6.23 2.35
CA THR A 29 -4.24 7.44 2.54
C THR A 29 -5.12 8.69 2.61
N ILE A 30 -6.20 8.78 1.83
CA ILE A 30 -7.15 9.88 1.95
C ILE A 30 -7.79 9.90 3.34
N ARG A 31 -8.17 8.74 3.89
CA ARG A 31 -8.81 8.65 5.20
C ARG A 31 -7.86 8.99 6.35
N GLU A 32 -6.59 8.56 6.26
CA GLU A 32 -5.59 8.77 7.30
C GLU A 32 -4.87 10.13 7.20
N LYS A 33 -4.62 10.60 5.97
CA LYS A 33 -3.72 11.73 5.69
C LYS A 33 -4.35 12.83 4.83
N GLY A 34 -5.55 12.63 4.30
CA GLY A 34 -6.28 13.64 3.53
C GLY A 34 -5.91 13.72 2.05
N VAL A 35 -6.83 14.30 1.27
CA VAL A 35 -6.78 14.37 -0.20
C VAL A 35 -5.57 15.11 -0.75
N VAL A 36 -5.16 16.21 -0.09
CA VAL A 36 -4.04 17.05 -0.56
C VAL A 36 -2.74 16.24 -0.53
N ARG A 37 -2.47 15.53 0.56
CA ARG A 37 -1.27 14.68 0.69
C ARG A 37 -1.25 13.60 -0.37
N THR A 38 -2.35 12.87 -0.53
CA THR A 38 -2.45 11.79 -1.53
C THR A 38 -2.24 12.29 -2.96
N GLY A 39 -2.85 13.43 -3.30
CA GLY A 39 -2.69 14.04 -4.62
C GLY A 39 -1.24 14.42 -4.93
N VAL A 40 -0.54 15.07 -3.98
CA VAL A 40 0.87 15.43 -4.16
C VAL A 40 1.77 14.19 -4.23
N GLY A 41 1.48 13.14 -3.46
CA GLY A 41 2.19 11.85 -3.51
C GLY A 41 2.12 11.19 -4.89
N ILE A 42 0.91 11.07 -5.47
CA ILE A 42 0.73 10.55 -6.83
C ILE A 42 1.45 11.39 -7.88
N LEU A 43 1.38 12.73 -7.77
CA LEU A 43 2.07 13.62 -8.70
C LEU A 43 3.59 13.39 -8.64
N GLY A 44 4.15 13.23 -7.44
CA GLY A 44 5.58 12.90 -7.24
C GLY A 44 5.96 11.58 -7.88
N ALA A 45 5.27 10.50 -7.53
CA ALA A 45 5.55 9.16 -8.06
C ALA A 45 5.41 9.10 -9.60
N SER A 46 4.42 9.81 -10.16
CA SER A 46 4.23 9.90 -11.61
C SER A 46 5.38 10.65 -12.29
N LEU A 47 5.86 11.75 -11.69
CA LEU A 47 6.99 12.51 -12.20
C LEU A 47 8.28 11.68 -12.18
N ASP A 48 8.52 10.94 -11.09
CA ASP A 48 9.69 10.07 -10.95
C ASP A 48 9.66 8.92 -11.97
N LEU A 49 8.48 8.32 -12.23
CA LEU A 49 8.30 7.32 -13.29
C LEU A 49 8.65 7.88 -14.68
N VAL A 50 8.19 9.10 -15.02
CA VAL A 50 8.52 9.75 -16.29
C VAL A 50 10.02 9.97 -16.42
N ILE A 51 10.68 10.40 -15.35
CA ILE A 51 12.13 10.61 -15.30
C ILE A 51 12.89 9.28 -15.48
N ALA A 52 12.44 8.20 -14.84
CA ALA A 52 13.04 6.87 -14.95
C ALA A 52 12.90 6.29 -16.37
N LEU A 53 11.72 6.45 -16.99
CA LEU A 53 11.48 6.08 -18.39
C LEU A 53 12.41 6.84 -19.34
N GLU A 54 12.57 8.15 -19.14
CA GLU A 54 13.50 8.96 -19.93
C GLU A 54 14.95 8.44 -19.78
N ALA A 55 15.38 8.14 -18.56
CA ALA A 55 16.72 7.64 -18.28
C ALA A 55 16.99 6.30 -18.98
N LEU A 56 16.03 5.38 -18.98
CA LEU A 56 16.14 4.10 -19.67
C LEU A 56 16.12 4.26 -21.20
N ALA A 57 15.20 5.08 -21.73
CA ALA A 57 15.10 5.35 -23.17
C ALA A 57 16.42 5.88 -23.73
N ILE A 58 17.08 6.78 -23.00
CA ILE A 58 18.40 7.30 -23.33
C ILE A 58 19.47 6.19 -23.39
N LYS A 59 19.42 5.23 -22.47
CA LYS A 59 20.41 4.14 -22.42
C LYS A 59 20.22 3.14 -23.56
N LEU A 60 18.98 2.88 -23.94
CA LEU A 60 18.65 1.95 -25.02
C LEU A 60 18.85 2.55 -26.41
N ALA A 61 18.56 3.84 -26.60
CA ALA A 61 18.55 4.46 -27.92
C ALA A 61 19.92 4.99 -28.40
N GLY A 62 20.97 4.88 -27.58
CA GLY A 62 22.31 5.40 -27.89
C GLY A 62 22.36 6.93 -28.06
N GLN A 63 23.55 7.49 -28.27
CA GLN A 63 23.80 8.95 -28.35
C GLN A 63 23.03 9.69 -29.48
N GLN A 64 22.31 8.99 -30.37
CA GLN A 64 21.76 9.54 -31.62
C GLN A 64 20.23 9.67 -31.68
N SER A 65 19.47 9.35 -30.63
CA SER A 65 18.00 9.41 -30.75
C SER A 65 17.42 10.81 -30.55
N ALA A 66 16.59 11.21 -31.51
CA ALA A 66 15.76 12.42 -31.53
C ALA A 66 14.61 12.42 -30.50
N ILE A 67 14.65 11.54 -29.47
CA ILE A 67 13.59 11.37 -28.47
C ILE A 67 13.77 12.34 -27.27
N SER A 68 14.89 13.07 -27.20
CA SER A 68 15.25 13.88 -26.02
C SER A 68 14.66 15.30 -25.99
N VAL A 69 13.34 15.45 -26.16
CA VAL A 69 12.66 16.76 -25.95
C VAL A 69 13.05 17.38 -24.60
N ALA A 70 13.28 16.54 -23.57
CA ALA A 70 13.74 16.96 -22.25
C ALA A 70 15.21 17.48 -22.18
N ARG A 71 16.04 17.30 -23.22
CA ARG A 71 17.40 17.87 -23.32
C ARG A 71 17.47 19.15 -24.13
N ILE A 72 16.38 19.55 -24.77
CA ILE A 72 16.31 20.87 -25.40
C ILE A 72 16.58 21.89 -24.30
N THR A 73 17.57 22.75 -24.54
CA THR A 73 17.85 23.87 -23.65
C THR A 73 16.66 24.80 -23.77
N LEU A 74 15.84 24.86 -22.72
CA LEU A 74 14.64 25.69 -22.70
C LEU A 74 15.05 27.16 -22.56
N PHE A 75 16.04 27.43 -21.71
CA PHE A 75 16.63 28.75 -21.56
C PHE A 75 18.06 28.64 -21.02
N THR A 76 18.84 29.68 -21.25
CA THR A 76 20.20 29.82 -20.73
C THR A 76 20.23 30.89 -19.66
N ILE A 77 20.88 30.59 -18.54
CA ILE A 77 21.08 31.56 -17.47
C ILE A 77 22.33 32.37 -17.80
N SER A 78 22.16 33.69 -17.91
CA SER A 78 23.28 34.60 -18.13
C SER A 78 24.15 34.67 -16.88
N SER A 79 25.43 34.30 -17.01
CA SER A 79 26.42 34.37 -15.93
C SER A 79 26.53 35.78 -15.31
N LYS A 80 26.39 36.85 -16.12
CA LYS A 80 26.36 38.24 -15.62
C LYS A 80 25.16 38.51 -14.71
N LYS A 81 23.95 38.06 -15.10
CA LYS A 81 22.74 38.24 -14.27
C LYS A 81 22.80 37.37 -13.02
N ALA A 82 23.32 36.14 -13.14
CA ALA A 82 23.51 35.25 -12.00
C ALA A 82 24.53 35.80 -11.00
N ALA A 83 25.62 36.42 -11.47
CA ALA A 83 26.64 37.03 -10.61
C ALA A 83 26.10 38.23 -9.82
N VAL A 84 25.18 39.01 -10.39
CA VAL A 84 24.52 40.12 -9.68
C VAL A 84 23.66 39.61 -8.52
N PHE A 85 22.98 38.47 -8.70
CA PHE A 85 22.05 37.94 -7.70
C PHE A 85 22.70 37.00 -6.67
N PHE A 86 23.57 36.10 -7.11
CA PHE A 86 24.19 35.06 -6.27
C PHE A 86 25.65 35.35 -5.90
N GLY A 87 26.26 36.40 -6.47
CA GLY A 87 27.69 36.65 -6.39
C GLY A 87 28.50 35.76 -7.35
N GLU A 88 29.72 36.20 -7.69
CA GLU A 88 30.57 35.56 -8.70
C GLU A 88 30.99 34.12 -8.36
N ALA A 89 31.09 33.78 -7.08
CA ALA A 89 31.50 32.45 -6.63
C ALA A 89 30.42 31.39 -6.88
N LEU A 90 29.15 31.71 -6.59
CA LEU A 90 28.01 30.81 -6.82
C LEU A 90 27.55 30.82 -8.27
N ALA A 91 27.59 31.97 -8.95
CA ALA A 91 27.23 32.08 -10.36
C ALA A 91 28.07 31.16 -11.26
N ARG A 92 29.35 30.98 -10.94
CA ARG A 92 30.23 30.04 -11.66
C ARG A 92 29.89 28.56 -11.45
N LYS A 93 29.22 28.21 -10.36
CA LYS A 93 28.80 26.83 -10.05
C LYS A 93 27.37 26.55 -10.50
N LEU A 94 26.66 27.57 -10.97
CA LEU A 94 25.28 27.48 -11.44
C LEU A 94 25.22 26.71 -12.77
N THR A 95 24.15 25.95 -12.97
CA THR A 95 23.88 25.32 -14.26
C THR A 95 23.47 26.37 -15.29
N GLU A 96 24.31 26.60 -16.30
CA GLU A 96 24.07 27.63 -17.34
C GLU A 96 22.97 27.25 -18.33
N LYS A 97 22.85 25.96 -18.67
CA LYS A 97 21.85 25.46 -19.63
C LYS A 97 20.74 24.74 -18.88
N VAL A 98 19.56 25.35 -18.81
CA VAL A 98 18.41 24.72 -18.19
C VAL A 98 17.66 23.90 -19.23
N THR A 99 17.56 22.60 -18.96
CA THR A 99 16.84 21.64 -19.80
C THR A 99 15.56 21.22 -19.10
N GLY A 100 14.59 20.67 -19.86
CA GLY A 100 13.36 20.13 -19.29
C GLY A 100 13.62 19.05 -18.23
N ARG A 101 14.65 18.22 -18.45
CA ARG A 101 15.09 17.21 -17.48
C ARG A 101 15.60 17.82 -16.17
N LEU A 102 16.36 18.92 -16.25
CA LEU A 102 16.85 19.60 -15.05
C LEU A 102 15.69 20.17 -14.23
N LEU A 103 14.70 20.76 -14.90
CA LEU A 103 13.46 21.20 -14.26
C LEU A 103 12.71 20.03 -13.64
N GLY A 104 12.62 18.89 -14.32
CA GLY A 104 11.99 17.67 -13.79
C GLY A 104 12.62 17.23 -12.47
N PHE A 105 13.94 17.09 -12.41
CA PHE A 105 14.63 16.76 -11.15
C PHE A 105 14.48 17.84 -10.07
N PHE A 106 14.53 19.12 -10.47
CA PHE A 106 14.35 20.23 -9.54
C PHE A 106 12.96 20.18 -8.89
N PHE A 107 11.89 20.04 -9.68
CA PHE A 107 10.52 19.97 -9.18
C PHE A 107 10.24 18.66 -8.42
N SER A 108 10.77 17.52 -8.86
CA SER A 108 10.68 16.25 -8.12
C SER A 108 11.26 16.40 -6.70
N GLY A 109 12.44 17.00 -6.55
CA GLY A 109 13.02 17.27 -5.22
C GLY A 109 12.17 18.18 -4.33
N TRP A 110 11.50 19.18 -4.92
CA TRP A 110 10.55 20.04 -4.18
C TRP A 110 9.26 19.32 -3.81
N ILE A 111 8.72 18.48 -4.70
CA ILE A 111 7.53 17.67 -4.42
C ILE A 111 7.84 16.69 -3.28
N LEU A 112 8.97 15.99 -3.35
CA LEU A 112 9.45 15.13 -2.27
C LEU A 112 9.52 15.93 -0.96
N SER A 113 10.08 17.14 -0.99
CA SER A 113 10.16 17.99 0.19
C SER A 113 8.78 18.34 0.76
N ALA A 114 7.85 18.77 -0.08
CA ALA A 114 6.50 19.16 0.33
C ALA A 114 5.73 17.98 0.94
N VAL A 115 5.74 16.80 0.30
CA VAL A 115 5.07 15.59 0.81
C VAL A 115 5.60 15.25 2.19
N ASN A 116 6.92 15.25 2.36
CA ASN A 116 7.55 14.87 3.62
C ASN A 116 7.37 15.93 4.72
N ILE A 117 7.21 17.22 4.39
CA ILE A 117 6.81 18.23 5.40
C ILE A 117 5.39 17.98 5.89
N ILE A 118 4.47 17.63 4.99
CA ILE A 118 3.09 17.28 5.35
C ILE A 118 3.09 16.02 6.24
N ASP A 119 3.81 14.98 5.83
CA ASP A 119 3.93 13.74 6.60
C ASP A 119 4.60 13.98 7.97
N ALA A 120 5.61 14.86 8.06
CA ALA A 120 6.23 15.26 9.32
C ALA A 120 5.24 15.97 10.25
N GLY A 121 4.45 16.91 9.72
CA GLY A 121 3.42 17.61 10.49
C GLY A 121 2.34 16.66 11.01
N GLN A 122 1.94 15.68 10.20
CA GLN A 122 1.00 14.64 10.63
C GLN A 122 1.61 13.72 11.68
N ALA A 123 2.84 13.24 11.48
CA ALA A 123 3.55 12.43 12.46
C ALA A 123 3.70 13.17 13.80
N TRP A 124 4.02 14.47 13.76
CA TRP A 124 4.07 15.30 14.96
C TRP A 124 2.73 15.34 15.71
N GLN A 125 1.63 15.55 15.00
CA GLN A 125 0.29 15.57 15.60
C GLN A 125 -0.14 14.22 16.19
N TRP A 126 0.42 13.11 15.70
CA TRP A 126 0.21 11.77 16.22
C TRP A 126 1.23 11.35 17.30
N ASN A 127 2.08 12.28 17.75
CA ASN A 127 3.21 12.00 18.65
C ASN A 127 4.10 10.84 18.13
N ASP A 128 4.28 10.77 16.81
CA ASP A 128 5.00 9.72 16.11
C ASP A 128 6.44 10.16 15.81
N GLY A 129 7.40 9.36 16.28
CA GLY A 129 8.84 9.64 16.15
C GLY A 129 9.31 9.71 14.69
N ALA A 130 8.56 9.14 13.74
CA ALA A 130 8.85 9.22 12.31
C ALA A 130 8.94 10.66 11.77
N MET A 131 8.42 11.66 12.48
CA MET A 131 8.55 13.09 12.14
C MET A 131 9.99 13.46 11.76
N TYR A 132 10.98 13.04 12.55
CA TYR A 132 12.38 13.39 12.29
C TYR A 132 12.90 12.79 10.98
N GLY A 133 12.48 11.55 10.67
CA GLY A 133 12.81 10.90 9.40
C GLY A 133 12.20 11.64 8.20
N TYR A 134 10.94 12.04 8.30
CA TYR A 134 10.27 12.85 7.28
C TYR A 134 10.92 14.23 7.10
N LEU A 135 11.32 14.91 8.18
CA LEU A 135 12.09 16.16 8.06
C LEU A 135 13.43 15.96 7.35
N MET A 136 14.14 14.86 7.59
CA MET A 136 15.36 14.52 6.87
C MET A 136 15.10 14.25 5.38
N LEU A 137 14.05 13.51 5.05
CA LEU A 137 13.63 13.29 3.66
C LEU A 137 13.32 14.60 2.96
N SER A 138 12.66 15.53 3.66
CA SER A 138 12.36 16.85 3.13
C SER A 138 13.62 17.66 2.83
N MET A 139 14.55 17.73 3.79
CA MET A 139 15.85 18.37 3.59
C MET A 139 16.65 17.71 2.46
N GLY A 140 16.54 16.39 2.31
CA GLY A 140 17.12 15.63 1.21
C GLY A 140 16.56 16.06 -0.15
N GLY A 141 15.24 16.24 -0.26
CA GLY A 141 14.58 16.78 -1.46
C GLY A 141 15.05 18.18 -1.82
N VAL A 142 15.15 19.08 -0.82
CA VAL A 142 15.70 20.43 -1.02
C VAL A 142 17.15 20.38 -1.47
N ALA A 143 18.01 19.62 -0.78
CA ALA A 143 19.42 19.47 -1.15
C ALA A 143 19.58 18.89 -2.56
N GLY A 144 18.74 17.92 -2.94
CA GLY A 144 18.70 17.32 -4.27
C GLY A 144 18.36 18.35 -5.34
N SER A 145 17.28 19.11 -5.13
CA SER A 145 16.86 20.18 -6.05
C SER A 145 17.97 21.24 -6.22
N LEU A 146 18.59 21.70 -5.14
CA LEU A 146 19.72 22.64 -5.19
C LEU A 146 20.95 22.02 -5.86
N GLY A 147 21.20 20.73 -5.66
CA GLY A 147 22.27 19.99 -6.30
C GLY A 147 22.15 19.95 -7.83
N THR A 148 20.92 19.99 -8.36
CA THR A 148 20.65 20.11 -9.80
C THR A 148 20.90 21.54 -10.30
N LEU A 149 20.54 22.55 -9.50
CA LEU A 149 20.72 23.97 -9.82
C LEU A 149 22.20 24.38 -9.83
N PHE A 150 23.00 23.79 -8.94
CA PHE A 150 24.46 23.94 -8.89
C PHE A 150 25.20 22.77 -9.54
N GLY A 151 24.64 22.22 -10.63
CA GLY A 151 25.16 21.04 -11.32
C GLY A 151 26.52 21.21 -12.00
N ALA A 152 27.02 22.46 -12.13
CA ALA A 152 28.37 22.77 -12.59
C ALA A 152 29.43 22.73 -11.48
N ALA A 153 29.03 22.50 -10.22
CA ALA A 153 29.95 22.26 -9.12
C ALA A 153 30.72 20.94 -9.29
N THR A 154 31.87 20.84 -8.63
CA THR A 154 32.73 19.64 -8.63
C THR A 154 31.93 18.40 -8.27
N LYS A 155 32.10 17.35 -9.08
CA LYS A 155 31.39 16.08 -8.91
C LYS A 155 32.32 15.03 -8.33
N LEU A 156 31.85 14.32 -7.30
CA LEU A 156 32.46 13.11 -6.77
C LEU A 156 31.60 11.92 -7.21
N LEU A 157 32.19 10.97 -7.94
CA LEU A 157 31.48 9.79 -8.48
C LEU A 157 30.21 10.15 -9.29
N GLY A 158 30.21 11.30 -9.96
CA GLY A 158 29.10 11.76 -10.81
C GLY A 158 28.03 12.60 -10.11
N LEU A 159 28.10 12.80 -8.79
CA LEU A 159 27.19 13.65 -8.01
C LEU A 159 27.90 14.87 -7.44
N THR A 160 27.18 15.99 -7.32
CA THR A 160 27.67 17.18 -6.60
C THR A 160 27.70 16.92 -5.09
N ALA A 161 28.40 17.75 -4.32
CA ALA A 161 28.39 17.65 -2.85
C ALA A 161 26.95 17.66 -2.29
N LEU A 162 26.08 18.53 -2.82
CA LEU A 162 24.65 18.58 -2.48
C LEU A 162 23.90 17.31 -2.90
N GLY A 163 24.27 16.70 -4.04
CA GLY A 163 23.72 15.40 -4.44
C GLY A 163 24.07 14.27 -3.47
N TRP A 164 25.28 14.27 -2.91
CA TRP A 164 25.67 13.34 -1.85
C TRP A 164 24.95 13.63 -0.53
N THR A 165 24.82 14.90 -0.15
CA THR A 165 24.03 15.31 1.02
C THR A 165 22.58 14.85 0.88
N ALA A 166 21.96 15.03 -0.29
CA ALA A 166 20.62 14.58 -0.57
C ALA A 166 20.49 13.06 -0.39
N LEU A 167 21.41 12.28 -0.98
CA LEU A 167 21.40 10.83 -0.87
C LEU A 167 21.52 10.36 0.58
N LEU A 168 22.43 10.96 1.36
CA LEU A 168 22.62 10.62 2.77
C LEU A 168 21.37 10.94 3.58
N LEU A 169 20.81 12.15 3.42
CA LEU A 169 19.62 12.60 4.14
C LEU A 169 18.40 11.72 3.83
N ILE A 170 18.19 11.37 2.56
CA ILE A 170 17.11 10.47 2.16
C ILE A 170 17.34 9.07 2.76
N THR A 171 18.56 8.54 2.67
CA THR A 171 18.86 7.19 3.18
C THR A 171 18.65 7.09 4.69
N VAL A 172 19.21 8.04 5.44
CA VAL A 172 19.04 8.11 6.91
C VAL A 172 17.59 8.41 7.27
N GLY A 173 16.94 9.32 6.55
CA GLY A 173 15.54 9.67 6.75
C GLY A 173 14.60 8.48 6.61
N VAL A 174 14.73 7.67 5.54
CA VAL A 174 13.98 6.42 5.37
C VAL A 174 14.24 5.46 6.53
N GLY A 175 15.52 5.28 6.93
CA GLY A 175 15.88 4.44 8.07
C GLY A 175 15.20 4.89 9.38
N LEU A 176 15.17 6.19 9.65
CA LEU A 176 14.49 6.75 10.82
C LEU A 176 12.98 6.59 10.74
N VAL A 177 12.35 6.80 9.58
CA VAL A 177 10.91 6.54 9.42
C VAL A 177 10.61 5.09 9.76
N ILE A 178 11.37 4.12 9.23
CA ILE A 178 11.12 2.69 9.48
C ILE A 178 11.29 2.34 10.97
N VAL A 179 12.33 2.85 11.63
CA VAL A 179 12.66 2.47 13.01
C VAL A 179 11.82 3.22 14.05
N MET A 180 11.40 4.46 13.75
CA MET A 180 10.70 5.33 14.71
C MET A 180 9.20 5.44 14.45
N SER A 181 8.68 4.86 13.36
CA SER A 181 7.23 4.82 13.11
C SER A 181 6.52 4.08 14.23
N SER A 182 5.56 4.74 14.86
CA SER A 182 4.77 4.14 15.91
C SER A 182 3.88 3.02 15.37
N THR A 183 3.81 1.92 16.10
CA THR A 183 2.82 0.87 15.84
C THR A 183 1.39 1.39 16.07
N PRO A 184 0.34 0.72 15.57
CA PRO A 184 -1.03 1.11 15.86
C PRO A 184 -1.34 1.16 17.35
N LEU A 185 -0.80 0.22 18.14
CA LEU A 185 -0.97 0.21 19.59
C LEU A 185 -0.27 1.38 20.28
N GLU A 186 0.96 1.71 19.88
CA GLU A 186 1.67 2.89 20.39
C GLU A 186 0.94 4.19 20.05
N SER A 187 0.45 4.30 18.81
CA SER A 187 -0.37 5.45 18.39
C SER A 187 -1.65 5.56 19.22
N TRP A 188 -2.30 4.44 19.53
CA TRP A 188 -3.48 4.41 20.40
C TRP A 188 -3.13 4.77 21.84
N LEU A 189 -2.00 4.31 22.38
CA LEU A 189 -1.57 4.63 23.74
C LEU A 189 -1.21 6.11 23.89
N ALA A 190 -0.54 6.69 22.90
CA ALA A 190 -0.09 8.07 22.93
C ALA A 190 -1.23 9.09 22.73
N ASN A 191 -2.27 8.73 21.96
CA ASN A 191 -3.36 9.63 21.54
C ASN A 191 -4.75 9.16 21.99
N GLY A 192 -4.82 8.09 22.78
CA GLY A 192 -6.06 7.56 23.33
C GLY A 192 -6.53 8.33 24.57
N PRO A 193 -7.39 7.73 25.40
CA PRO A 193 -8.04 8.41 26.53
C PRO A 193 -7.09 8.80 27.67
N PHE A 194 -5.83 8.33 27.61
CA PHE A 194 -4.76 8.67 28.55
C PHE A 194 -3.70 9.61 27.95
N GLY A 195 -3.82 9.90 26.66
CA GLY A 195 -2.87 10.69 25.89
C GLY A 195 -3.14 12.19 25.95
N GLU A 196 -2.27 12.97 25.30
CA GLU A 196 -2.50 14.40 25.12
C GLU A 196 -3.47 14.64 23.95
N PRO A 197 -4.58 15.36 24.16
CA PRO A 197 -5.58 15.56 23.12
C PRO A 197 -5.05 16.48 22.03
N HIS A 198 -5.07 16.00 20.79
CA HIS A 198 -4.83 16.80 19.60
C HIS A 198 -6.16 17.03 18.84
N SER A 199 -6.10 17.80 17.75
CA SER A 199 -7.31 18.07 16.96
C SER A 199 -7.73 16.91 16.06
N ILE A 200 -6.79 16.01 15.74
CA ILE A 200 -6.95 14.94 14.77
C ILE A 200 -7.44 13.61 15.39
N ASP A 201 -7.26 13.44 16.70
CA ASP A 201 -7.54 12.25 17.49
C ASP A 201 -8.75 12.43 18.42
N ARG A 202 -9.58 13.48 18.22
CA ARG A 202 -10.73 13.78 19.11
C ARG A 202 -11.66 12.59 19.33
N TYR A 203 -11.80 11.69 18.36
CA TYR A 203 -12.61 10.48 18.49
C TYR A 203 -11.96 9.43 19.39
N LEU A 204 -10.63 9.40 19.53
CA LEU A 204 -9.91 8.52 20.46
C LEU A 204 -9.90 9.04 21.91
N GLN A 205 -10.35 10.28 22.11
CA GLN A 205 -10.57 10.84 23.45
C GLN A 205 -11.90 10.37 24.06
N ASP A 206 -12.86 9.92 23.24
CA ASP A 206 -14.06 9.24 23.73
C ASP A 206 -13.67 7.84 24.24
N PRO A 207 -13.84 7.53 25.54
CA PRO A 207 -13.45 6.24 26.09
C PRO A 207 -14.15 5.04 25.43
N ALA A 208 -15.39 5.22 24.93
CA ALA A 208 -16.13 4.15 24.29
C ALA A 208 -15.53 3.81 22.91
N GLU A 209 -15.31 4.83 22.07
CA GLU A 209 -14.70 4.68 20.76
C GLU A 209 -13.24 4.20 20.87
N ALA A 210 -12.47 4.75 21.82
CA ALA A 210 -11.11 4.31 22.06
C ALA A 210 -11.03 2.84 22.47
N PHE A 211 -11.89 2.40 23.40
CA PHE A 211 -11.96 1.01 23.80
C PHE A 211 -12.37 0.09 22.64
N TYR A 212 -13.31 0.54 21.81
CA TYR A 212 -13.72 -0.18 20.60
C TYR A 212 -12.55 -0.34 19.61
N ARG A 213 -11.77 0.73 19.34
CA ARG A 213 -10.56 0.67 18.49
C ARG A 213 -9.51 -0.27 19.06
N LEU A 214 -9.25 -0.20 20.37
CA LEU A 214 -8.32 -1.12 21.05
C LEU A 214 -8.77 -2.57 20.92
N THR A 215 -10.07 -2.83 21.14
CA THR A 215 -10.65 -4.17 21.02
C THR A 215 -10.44 -4.71 19.62
N SER A 216 -10.60 -3.87 18.59
CA SER A 216 -10.32 -4.26 17.20
C SER A 216 -8.85 -4.54 16.93
N LEU A 217 -7.93 -3.76 17.51
CA LEU A 217 -6.49 -4.03 17.39
C LEU A 217 -6.10 -5.38 17.99
N LEU A 218 -6.69 -5.72 19.13
CA LEU A 218 -6.40 -6.96 19.85
C LEU A 218 -7.17 -8.16 19.27
N ALA A 219 -8.26 -7.91 18.52
CA ALA A 219 -9.12 -8.92 17.91
C ALA A 219 -8.35 -9.89 17.01
N GLY A 220 -7.21 -9.48 16.44
CA GLY A 220 -6.34 -10.34 15.63
C GLY A 220 -7.11 -11.05 14.51
N ILE A 221 -7.98 -10.31 13.80
CA ILE A 221 -8.82 -10.86 12.74
C ILE A 221 -7.92 -11.32 11.59
N SER A 222 -8.04 -12.58 11.20
CA SER A 222 -7.27 -13.14 10.09
C SER A 222 -8.14 -14.00 9.18
N ILE A 223 -7.76 -14.06 7.91
CA ILE A 223 -8.39 -14.84 6.86
C ILE A 223 -7.33 -15.76 6.26
N SER A 224 -7.51 -17.07 6.37
CA SER A 224 -6.67 -18.04 5.67
C SER A 224 -7.46 -18.79 4.61
N ILE A 225 -6.81 -19.06 3.47
CA ILE A 225 -7.35 -19.84 2.37
C ILE A 225 -6.42 -21.04 2.18
N GLU A 226 -6.89 -22.20 2.59
CA GLU A 226 -6.11 -23.44 2.66
C GLU A 226 -6.74 -24.52 1.80
N LYS A 227 -5.94 -25.48 1.33
CA LYS A 227 -6.48 -26.72 0.75
C LYS A 227 -7.04 -27.58 1.87
N ASN A 228 -8.19 -28.20 1.64
CA ASN A 228 -8.77 -29.11 2.61
C ASN A 228 -7.96 -30.43 2.67
N PRO A 229 -7.30 -30.76 3.80
CA PRO A 229 -6.55 -32.01 3.93
C PRO A 229 -7.46 -33.25 3.92
N ALA A 230 -8.74 -33.08 4.26
CA ALA A 230 -9.73 -34.17 4.24
C ALA A 230 -10.47 -34.30 2.90
N TYR A 231 -10.00 -33.61 1.85
CA TYR A 231 -10.64 -33.64 0.54
C TYR A 231 -10.47 -35.00 -0.16
N GLU A 232 -11.58 -35.56 -0.61
CA GLU A 232 -11.65 -36.77 -1.42
C GLU A 232 -12.37 -36.44 -2.74
N GLN A 233 -11.67 -36.57 -3.88
CA GLN A 233 -12.20 -36.22 -5.21
C GLN A 233 -13.51 -36.95 -5.57
N HIS A 234 -13.69 -38.17 -5.05
CA HIS A 234 -14.88 -38.99 -5.26
C HIS A 234 -15.55 -39.35 -3.93
N ALA A 235 -15.64 -38.40 -3.00
CA ALA A 235 -16.28 -38.59 -1.71
C ALA A 235 -17.72 -39.12 -1.89
N THR A 236 -17.98 -40.31 -1.36
CA THR A 236 -19.31 -40.91 -1.31
C THR A 236 -19.99 -40.60 0.02
N PHE A 237 -21.32 -40.62 0.04
CA PHE A 237 -22.08 -40.45 1.26
C PHE A 237 -21.90 -41.68 2.16
N ASN A 238 -21.23 -41.51 3.30
CA ASN A 238 -21.01 -42.56 4.29
C ASN A 238 -21.37 -42.02 5.68
N THR A 239 -22.42 -42.56 6.29
CA THR A 239 -22.90 -42.14 7.61
C THR A 239 -22.03 -42.61 8.78
N ARG A 240 -21.10 -43.53 8.53
CA ARG A 240 -20.15 -44.06 9.53
C ARG A 240 -18.77 -43.41 9.46
N ALA A 241 -18.55 -42.48 8.53
CA ALA A 241 -17.28 -41.78 8.42
C ALA A 241 -17.16 -40.71 9.52
N ASP A 242 -15.97 -40.60 10.12
CA ASP A 242 -15.69 -39.61 11.17
C ASP A 242 -15.84 -38.16 10.68
N ILE A 243 -15.60 -37.93 9.40
CA ILE A 243 -15.75 -36.63 8.75
C ILE A 243 -16.93 -36.67 7.79
N HIS A 244 -17.87 -35.75 7.96
CA HIS A 244 -19.07 -35.65 7.13
C HIS A 244 -18.74 -35.44 5.64
N HIS A 245 -19.55 -36.04 4.77
CA HIS A 245 -19.43 -35.95 3.31
C HIS A 245 -19.32 -34.52 2.77
N ALA A 246 -20.07 -33.57 3.34
CA ALA A 246 -20.05 -32.18 2.92
C ALA A 246 -18.65 -31.53 3.09
N ILE A 247 -17.90 -31.92 4.13
CA ILE A 247 -16.51 -31.49 4.34
C ILE A 247 -15.58 -32.22 3.37
N ARG A 248 -15.70 -33.55 3.24
CA ARG A 248 -14.80 -34.34 2.38
C ARG A 248 -14.93 -34.03 0.89
N SER A 249 -16.09 -33.56 0.46
CA SER A 249 -16.35 -33.16 -0.94
C SER A 249 -15.96 -31.71 -1.27
N ALA A 250 -15.45 -30.97 -0.30
CA ALA A 250 -14.93 -29.60 -0.45
C ALA A 250 -13.41 -29.63 -0.53
N ASP A 251 -12.81 -28.96 -1.51
CA ASP A 251 -11.36 -28.96 -1.74
C ASP A 251 -10.65 -27.80 -1.03
N THR A 252 -11.41 -26.82 -0.55
CA THR A 252 -10.89 -25.54 -0.04
C THR A 252 -11.53 -25.21 1.29
N ILE A 253 -10.70 -24.74 2.23
CA ILE A 253 -11.09 -24.23 3.54
C ILE A 253 -10.79 -22.75 3.58
N ILE A 254 -11.81 -21.95 3.87
CA ILE A 254 -11.64 -20.55 4.23
C ILE A 254 -11.84 -20.46 5.74
N ARG A 255 -10.80 -20.04 6.47
CA ARG A 255 -10.83 -19.90 7.92
C ARG A 255 -10.80 -18.42 8.28
N LEU A 256 -11.80 -17.99 9.05
CA LEU A 256 -11.91 -16.66 9.62
C LEU A 256 -11.58 -16.77 11.11
N GLN A 257 -10.44 -16.24 11.56
CA GLN A 257 -10.04 -16.32 12.96
C GLN A 257 -10.21 -14.96 13.65
N SER A 258 -10.56 -15.00 14.93
CA SER A 258 -10.60 -13.82 15.79
C SER A 258 -10.47 -14.19 17.26
N ARG A 259 -9.75 -13.35 18.00
CA ARG A 259 -9.59 -13.43 19.45
C ARG A 259 -10.73 -12.72 20.21
N LEU A 260 -11.68 -12.09 19.52
CA LEU A 260 -12.81 -11.37 20.14
C LEU A 260 -13.56 -12.21 21.19
N PRO A 261 -13.89 -13.50 20.95
CA PRO A 261 -14.58 -14.32 21.94
C PRO A 261 -13.84 -14.43 23.27
N GLY A 262 -12.50 -14.45 23.24
CA GLY A 262 -11.66 -14.53 24.44
C GLY A 262 -11.37 -13.19 25.10
N LEU A 263 -11.47 -12.08 24.36
CA LEU A 263 -11.18 -10.72 24.86
C LEU A 263 -12.35 -10.13 25.65
N ILE A 264 -13.58 -10.58 25.39
CA ILE A 264 -14.78 -9.96 25.94
C ILE A 264 -15.55 -11.00 26.75
N GLY A 265 -15.46 -10.92 28.07
CA GLY A 265 -16.03 -11.92 28.99
C GLY A 265 -17.56 -11.93 29.11
N ARG A 266 -18.27 -10.93 28.55
CA ARG A 266 -19.73 -10.86 28.54
C ARG A 266 -20.23 -10.40 27.18
N LEU A 267 -20.66 -11.37 26.37
CA LEU A 267 -21.22 -11.18 25.05
C LEU A 267 -22.71 -11.50 25.09
N ASP A 268 -23.55 -10.63 24.53
CA ASP A 268 -24.94 -11.00 24.28
C ASP A 268 -25.02 -11.85 23.01
N SER A 269 -24.33 -11.42 21.95
CA SER A 269 -24.08 -12.25 20.76
C SER A 269 -22.86 -11.79 19.97
N LEU A 270 -22.23 -12.74 19.27
CA LEU A 270 -21.22 -12.49 18.25
C LEU A 270 -21.67 -13.21 16.98
N SER A 271 -21.88 -12.46 15.91
CA SER A 271 -22.21 -12.98 14.59
C SER A 271 -21.03 -12.75 13.64
N ILE A 272 -20.85 -13.65 12.68
CA ILE A 272 -19.83 -13.52 11.64
C ILE A 272 -20.55 -13.52 10.30
N GLN A 273 -20.50 -12.39 9.61
CA GLN A 273 -20.97 -12.25 8.24
C GLN A 273 -19.78 -12.43 7.30
N ALA A 274 -19.87 -13.39 6.39
CA ALA A 274 -18.82 -13.63 5.41
C ALA A 274 -19.43 -13.81 4.02
N GLU A 275 -18.96 -13.01 3.08
CA GLU A 275 -19.23 -13.20 1.65
C GLU A 275 -17.97 -13.71 0.96
N CYS A 276 -18.09 -14.88 0.34
CA CYS A 276 -17.01 -15.51 -0.42
C CYS A 276 -17.40 -15.55 -1.89
N ARG A 277 -16.54 -15.06 -2.78
CA ARG A 277 -16.76 -15.06 -4.23
C ARG A 277 -15.55 -15.66 -4.94
N GLN A 278 -15.81 -16.46 -5.98
CA GLN A 278 -14.74 -16.90 -6.86
C GLN A 278 -14.38 -15.82 -7.86
N CYS A 279 -13.09 -15.49 -7.90
CA CYS A 279 -12.48 -14.60 -8.85
C CYS A 279 -11.77 -15.40 -9.95
N ARG A 280 -12.21 -15.23 -11.19
CA ARG A 280 -11.57 -15.84 -12.36
C ARG A 280 -10.44 -14.94 -12.82
N ILE A 281 -9.24 -15.49 -12.87
CA ILE A 281 -8.07 -14.81 -13.39
C ILE A 281 -7.71 -15.41 -14.75
N THR A 282 -7.57 -14.54 -15.74
CA THR A 282 -7.16 -14.87 -17.10
C THR A 282 -5.68 -14.56 -17.25
N GLU A 283 -4.89 -15.60 -17.47
CA GLU A 283 -3.50 -15.49 -17.92
C GLU A 283 -3.43 -15.70 -19.44
N ILE A 284 -2.72 -14.79 -20.10
CA ILE A 284 -2.46 -14.84 -21.54
C ILE A 284 -0.97 -15.05 -21.74
N THR A 285 -0.63 -15.97 -22.63
CA THR A 285 0.77 -16.16 -23.04
C THR A 285 1.06 -15.24 -24.23
N ASN A 286 2.10 -14.43 -24.13
CA ASN A 286 2.53 -13.59 -25.25
C ASN A 286 3.19 -14.42 -26.37
N ASN A 287 3.49 -13.80 -27.51
CA ASN A 287 4.13 -14.47 -28.66
C ASN A 287 5.55 -15.01 -28.35
N GLN A 288 6.13 -14.65 -27.21
CA GLN A 288 7.45 -15.12 -26.73
C GLN A 288 7.34 -16.24 -25.69
N GLY A 289 6.12 -16.74 -25.41
CA GLY A 289 5.90 -17.81 -24.44
C GLY A 289 5.84 -17.36 -22.97
N VAL A 290 5.89 -16.05 -22.70
CA VAL A 290 5.84 -15.50 -21.34
C VAL A 290 4.38 -15.29 -20.93
N PRO A 291 3.90 -15.92 -19.83
CA PRO A 291 2.57 -15.69 -19.31
C PRO A 291 2.50 -14.35 -18.60
N TYR A 292 1.42 -13.60 -18.82
CA TYR A 292 1.08 -12.42 -18.04
C TYR A 292 -0.40 -12.44 -17.65
N ARG A 293 -0.72 -11.83 -16.50
CA ARG A 293 -2.11 -11.66 -16.07
C ARG A 293 -2.75 -10.58 -16.95
N ALA A 294 -3.82 -10.95 -17.64
CA ALA A 294 -4.55 -10.04 -18.51
C ALA A 294 -5.77 -9.44 -17.81
N GLU A 295 -6.55 -10.27 -17.12
CA GLU A 295 -7.83 -9.84 -16.55
C GLU A 295 -8.14 -10.59 -15.25
N SER A 296 -8.86 -9.92 -14.36
CA SER A 296 -9.41 -10.49 -13.13
C SER A 296 -10.91 -10.15 -13.10
N LYS A 297 -11.77 -11.17 -13.04
CA LYS A 297 -13.22 -10.98 -12.98
C LYS A 297 -13.79 -11.68 -11.74
N ILE A 298 -14.35 -10.88 -10.84
CA ILE A 298 -15.02 -11.38 -9.63
C ILE A 298 -16.42 -11.88 -10.01
N GLY A 299 -16.84 -12.99 -9.41
CA GLY A 299 -18.20 -13.50 -9.57
C GLY A 299 -19.24 -12.52 -9.04
N GLU A 300 -20.39 -12.43 -9.71
CA GLU A 300 -21.46 -11.48 -9.34
C GLU A 300 -22.21 -11.88 -8.08
N ARG A 301 -22.21 -13.18 -7.73
CA ARG A 301 -22.95 -13.72 -6.59
C ARG A 301 -22.01 -14.40 -5.58
N PRO A 302 -22.28 -14.25 -4.28
CA PRO A 302 -21.63 -15.04 -3.23
C PRO A 302 -21.85 -16.54 -3.44
N GLU A 303 -20.82 -17.34 -3.16
CA GLU A 303 -20.92 -18.79 -3.12
C GLU A 303 -21.33 -19.24 -1.72
N THR A 304 -22.21 -20.23 -1.63
CA THR A 304 -22.62 -20.82 -0.36
C THR A 304 -21.66 -21.96 0.02
N PRO A 305 -21.15 -21.99 1.26
CA PRO A 305 -20.29 -23.08 1.71
C PRO A 305 -21.06 -24.39 1.75
N LYS A 306 -20.38 -25.50 1.44
CA LYS A 306 -20.93 -26.85 1.54
C LYS A 306 -21.12 -27.30 2.99
N ALA A 307 -20.22 -26.84 3.86
CA ALA A 307 -20.26 -27.10 5.28
C ALA A 307 -19.65 -25.91 6.03
N GLN A 308 -19.98 -25.79 7.30
CA GLN A 308 -19.38 -24.82 8.21
C GLN A 308 -18.97 -25.54 9.48
N ARG A 309 -17.85 -25.13 10.09
CA ARG A 309 -17.39 -25.64 11.38
C ARG A 309 -16.97 -24.47 12.25
N LEU A 310 -17.58 -24.38 13.42
CA LEU A 310 -17.30 -23.34 14.40
C LEU A 310 -16.30 -23.87 15.44
N HIS A 311 -15.24 -23.11 15.67
CA HIS A 311 -14.28 -23.24 16.75
C HIS A 311 -14.42 -22.07 17.72
N PRO A 312 -13.86 -22.14 18.94
CA PRO A 312 -13.93 -21.03 19.89
C PRO A 312 -13.38 -19.70 19.38
N ASP A 313 -12.38 -19.75 18.50
CA ASP A 313 -11.65 -18.59 17.96
C ASP A 313 -11.71 -18.50 16.43
N ALA A 314 -12.45 -19.38 15.76
CA ALA A 314 -12.47 -19.42 14.30
C ALA A 314 -13.77 -19.97 13.71
N LEU A 315 -14.14 -19.47 12.53
CA LEU A 315 -15.17 -20.04 11.67
C LEU A 315 -14.51 -20.60 10.41
N GLU A 316 -14.73 -21.88 10.15
CA GLU A 316 -14.27 -22.54 8.93
C GLU A 316 -15.43 -22.75 7.96
N LEU A 317 -15.22 -22.34 6.73
CA LEU A 317 -16.17 -22.44 5.63
C LEU A 317 -15.56 -23.33 4.54
N PHE A 318 -16.29 -24.37 4.15
CA PHE A 318 -15.81 -25.39 3.22
C PHE A 318 -16.40 -25.16 1.82
N PHE A 319 -15.55 -25.00 0.81
CA PHE A 319 -15.96 -24.69 -0.57
C PHE A 319 -15.40 -25.67 -1.60
N THR A 320 -15.95 -25.61 -2.81
CA THR A 320 -15.39 -26.28 -4.00
C THR A 320 -14.89 -25.23 -4.98
N THR A 321 -13.58 -25.13 -5.12
CA THR A 321 -12.93 -24.24 -6.07
C THR A 321 -13.11 -24.78 -7.49
N LYS A 322 -13.43 -23.91 -8.45
CA LYS A 322 -13.49 -24.31 -9.85
C LYS A 322 -12.11 -24.73 -10.33
N ILE A 323 -12.06 -25.85 -11.04
CA ILE A 323 -10.82 -26.38 -11.62
C ILE A 323 -10.28 -25.41 -12.66
N SER A 324 -8.97 -25.19 -12.65
CA SER A 324 -8.28 -24.38 -13.66
C SER A 324 -8.50 -24.95 -15.06
N GLN A 325 -8.81 -24.08 -16.01
CA GLN A 325 -9.12 -24.45 -17.39
C GLN A 325 -8.08 -23.86 -18.34
N ILE A 326 -7.71 -24.61 -19.37
CA ILE A 326 -6.86 -24.11 -20.46
C ILE A 326 -7.77 -23.93 -21.68
N SER A 327 -7.64 -22.80 -22.39
CA SER A 327 -8.40 -22.61 -23.63
C SER A 327 -8.03 -23.66 -24.67
N SER A 328 -8.96 -23.99 -25.56
CA SER A 328 -8.71 -24.93 -26.67
C SER A 328 -7.52 -24.54 -27.55
N THR A 329 -7.21 -23.24 -27.63
CA THR A 329 -6.06 -22.67 -28.36
C THR A 329 -4.74 -22.75 -27.59
N GLY A 330 -4.73 -23.15 -26.32
CA GLY A 330 -3.55 -23.19 -25.44
C GLY A 330 -2.98 -21.84 -25.01
N SER A 331 -3.45 -20.73 -25.61
CA SER A 331 -2.93 -19.38 -25.39
C SER A 331 -3.48 -18.68 -24.15
N ARG A 332 -4.56 -19.20 -23.55
CA ARG A 332 -5.17 -18.65 -22.32
C ARG A 332 -5.30 -19.72 -21.25
N ARG A 333 -4.97 -19.34 -20.02
CA ARG A 333 -5.20 -20.15 -18.82
C ARG A 333 -6.16 -19.39 -17.90
N TYR A 334 -7.16 -20.10 -17.42
CA TYR A 334 -8.11 -19.60 -16.44
C TYR A 334 -7.85 -20.33 -15.12
N TYR A 335 -7.57 -19.58 -14.07
CA TYR A 335 -7.50 -20.11 -12.71
C TYR A 335 -8.43 -19.30 -11.81
N TYR A 336 -8.81 -19.92 -10.70
CA TYR A 336 -9.77 -19.36 -9.77
C TYR A 336 -9.09 -19.08 -8.44
N LYS A 337 -9.35 -17.88 -7.90
CA LYS A 337 -8.97 -17.47 -6.54
C LYS A 337 -10.21 -17.11 -5.76
N TRP A 338 -10.09 -17.05 -4.45
CA TRP A 338 -11.14 -16.57 -3.57
C TRP A 338 -10.94 -15.10 -3.25
N ALA A 339 -12.01 -14.32 -3.40
CA ALA A 339 -12.15 -12.99 -2.83
C ALA A 339 -13.11 -13.10 -1.65
N ILE A 340 -12.73 -12.55 -0.50
CA ILE A 340 -13.45 -12.75 0.76
C ILE A 340 -13.69 -11.41 1.42
N ARG A 341 -14.89 -11.19 1.90
CA ARG A 341 -15.22 -10.05 2.76
C ARG A 341 -15.88 -10.59 4.02
N ALA A 342 -15.26 -10.34 5.17
CA ALA A 342 -15.75 -10.80 6.46
C ALA A 342 -15.95 -9.64 7.43
N GLN A 343 -17.03 -9.68 8.18
CA GLN A 343 -17.37 -8.72 9.22
C GLN A 343 -17.84 -9.49 10.45
N LEU A 344 -17.28 -9.14 11.61
CA LEU A 344 -17.73 -9.68 12.89
C LEU A 344 -18.62 -8.63 13.57
N ILE A 345 -19.84 -9.03 13.92
CA ILE A 345 -20.84 -8.15 14.51
C ILE A 345 -21.02 -8.55 15.95
N LEU A 346 -20.62 -7.66 16.84
CA LEU A 346 -20.73 -7.84 18.27
C LEU A 346 -21.93 -7.08 18.80
N THR A 347 -22.87 -7.77 19.44
CA THR A 347 -24.00 -7.12 20.10
C THR A 347 -23.76 -7.04 21.60
N ARG A 348 -23.91 -5.84 22.16
CA ARG A 348 -23.87 -5.57 23.60
C ARG A 348 -25.02 -4.63 23.97
N GLY A 349 -26.03 -5.17 24.66
CA GLY A 349 -27.26 -4.47 24.98
C GLY A 349 -28.05 -4.12 23.72
N ARG A 350 -28.08 -2.84 23.37
CA ARG A 350 -28.73 -2.31 22.15
C ARG A 350 -27.73 -1.80 21.11
N GLU A 351 -26.44 -1.92 21.40
CA GLU A 351 -25.37 -1.42 20.53
C GLU A 351 -24.75 -2.58 19.75
N GLU A 352 -24.55 -2.36 18.45
CA GLU A 352 -23.82 -3.25 17.56
C GLU A 352 -22.46 -2.63 17.25
N HIS A 353 -21.40 -3.39 17.44
CA HIS A 353 -20.04 -3.03 17.05
C HIS A 353 -19.57 -3.94 15.93
N TYR A 354 -19.10 -3.34 14.84
CA TYR A 354 -18.68 -4.05 13.64
C TYR A 354 -17.17 -4.16 13.61
N PHE A 355 -16.60 -5.31 13.27
CA PHE A 355 -15.15 -5.51 13.20
C PHE A 355 -14.74 -6.08 11.85
N PRO A 356 -13.58 -5.69 11.30
CA PRO A 356 -12.53 -4.85 11.91
C PRO A 356 -12.90 -3.36 11.98
N ALA A 357 -12.64 -2.70 13.10
CA ALA A 357 -12.73 -1.23 13.15
C ALA A 357 -11.66 -0.61 12.20
N PRO A 358 -11.90 0.59 11.66
CA PRO A 358 -10.89 1.29 10.88
C PRO A 358 -9.64 1.55 11.72
N GLY A 359 -8.50 1.75 11.05
CA GLY A 359 -7.21 1.95 11.71
C GLY A 359 -7.23 3.11 12.73
N VAL A 360 -6.28 3.12 13.66
CA VAL A 360 -6.24 4.13 14.73
C VAL A 360 -6.16 5.54 14.19
N LYS A 361 -5.44 5.74 13.08
CA LYS A 361 -5.30 7.04 12.40
C LYS A 361 -6.46 7.37 11.43
N ASP A 362 -7.42 6.46 11.29
CA ASP A 362 -8.60 6.60 10.43
C ASP A 362 -9.83 7.02 11.26
N SER A 363 -10.24 8.28 11.06
CA SER A 363 -11.38 8.90 11.76
C SER A 363 -12.76 8.40 11.31
N THR A 364 -12.84 7.47 10.36
CA THR A 364 -14.11 6.94 9.85
C THR A 364 -14.93 6.32 10.98
N GLN A 365 -16.19 6.74 11.09
CA GLN A 365 -17.18 6.14 12.00
C GLN A 365 -18.17 5.27 11.22
N TYR A 366 -18.81 4.34 11.93
CA TYR A 366 -19.71 3.40 11.29
C TYR A 366 -20.95 4.13 10.77
N SER A 367 -21.39 3.73 9.58
CA SER A 367 -22.58 4.26 8.94
C SER A 367 -23.21 3.18 8.07
N GLN A 368 -24.50 3.32 7.76
CA GLN A 368 -25.24 2.35 6.95
C GLN A 368 -24.61 2.12 5.56
N ASN A 369 -23.82 3.08 5.05
CA ASN A 369 -23.10 2.95 3.78
C ASN A 369 -22.04 1.84 3.80
N TRP A 370 -21.62 1.40 4.99
CA TRP A 370 -20.64 0.33 5.19
C TRP A 370 -21.30 -1.04 5.49
N ALA A 371 -22.63 -1.13 5.43
CA ALA A 371 -23.35 -2.37 5.71
C ALA A 371 -23.17 -3.45 4.64
N THR A 372 -22.78 -3.07 3.41
CA THR A 372 -22.57 -4.01 2.31
C THR A 372 -21.09 -4.08 1.91
N PRO A 373 -20.57 -5.28 1.64
CA PRO A 373 -19.18 -5.43 1.20
C PRO A 373 -19.01 -4.99 -0.25
N ASP A 374 -17.91 -4.28 -0.53
CA ASP A 374 -17.44 -3.92 -1.85
C ASP A 374 -16.23 -4.79 -2.21
N PHE A 375 -16.39 -5.61 -3.25
CA PHE A 375 -15.35 -6.53 -3.73
C PHE A 375 -14.37 -5.87 -4.70
N GLU A 376 -14.68 -4.67 -5.20
CA GLU A 376 -13.75 -3.89 -6.04
C GLU A 376 -12.73 -3.13 -5.18
N LYS A 377 -13.01 -2.95 -3.89
CA LYS A 377 -12.16 -2.23 -2.94
C LYS A 377 -11.44 -3.18 -2.00
N ILE A 378 -10.15 -2.91 -1.77
CA ILE A 378 -9.34 -3.53 -0.73
C ILE A 378 -9.32 -2.60 0.48
N ASN A 379 -9.24 -3.14 1.70
CA ASN A 379 -9.21 -2.38 2.95
C ASN A 379 -10.43 -1.45 3.12
N GLN A 380 -11.62 -1.97 2.79
CA GLN A 380 -12.88 -1.29 3.05
C GLN A 380 -13.08 -1.18 4.58
N PRO A 381 -13.43 0.00 5.11
CA PRO A 381 -13.80 0.14 6.53
C PRO A 381 -14.83 -0.89 6.97
N TYR A 382 -14.64 -1.48 8.16
CA TYR A 382 -15.56 -2.47 8.75
C TYR A 382 -15.62 -3.84 8.06
N TRP A 383 -14.75 -4.11 7.08
CA TRP A 383 -14.68 -5.37 6.37
C TRP A 383 -13.24 -5.87 6.28
N ALA A 384 -13.00 -7.09 6.77
CA ALA A 384 -11.74 -7.80 6.58
C ALA A 384 -11.72 -8.43 5.17
N ASP A 385 -10.58 -8.30 4.49
CA ASP A 385 -10.34 -8.90 3.18
C ASP A 385 -9.09 -9.79 3.16
N GLU A 386 -9.00 -10.67 2.16
CA GLU A 386 -7.93 -11.66 2.04
C GLU A 386 -6.54 -11.07 1.79
N VAL A 387 -6.45 -9.78 1.46
CA VAL A 387 -5.19 -9.08 1.18
C VAL A 387 -4.66 -8.40 2.44
N THR A 388 -5.50 -7.65 3.15
CA THR A 388 -5.12 -6.86 4.33
C THR A 388 -5.15 -7.67 5.63
N HIS A 389 -6.08 -8.63 5.73
CA HIS A 389 -6.23 -9.51 6.86
C HIS A 389 -5.85 -10.96 6.51
N GLY A 390 -5.20 -11.16 5.36
CA GLY A 390 -4.66 -12.46 4.96
C GLY A 390 -3.67 -12.98 5.99
N ALA A 391 -3.84 -14.22 6.43
CA ALA A 391 -2.81 -14.89 7.22
C ALA A 391 -1.52 -14.94 6.39
N SER A 392 -0.41 -14.44 6.94
CA SER A 392 0.90 -14.57 6.31
C SER A 392 1.15 -16.05 6.05
N SER A 393 1.30 -16.45 4.77
CA SER A 393 1.62 -17.84 4.45
C SER A 393 2.95 -18.17 5.12
N SER A 394 2.92 -19.04 6.12
CA SER A 394 4.09 -19.80 6.54
C SER A 394 4.35 -20.85 5.46
N ASP A 395 4.91 -20.41 4.32
CA ASP A 395 5.51 -21.25 3.29
C ASP A 395 7.04 -21.06 3.32
#